data_AF-A0A1J4JLZ5-F1
#
_entry.id   AF-A0A1J4JLZ5-F1
#
_cell.length_a   1.000
_cell.length_b   1.000
_cell.length_c   1.000
_cell.angle_alpha   90.00
_cell.angle_beta   90.00
_cell.angle_gamma   90.00
#
_symmetry.space_group_name_H-M   'P 1'
#
loop_
_entity.id
_entity.type
_entity.pdbx_description
1 polymer ?
#
loop_
_entity_poly.entity_id
_entity_poly.type
_entity_poly.pdbx_seq_one_letter_code
_entity_poly.pdbx_strand_id
1 'polypeptide(L)'
;MFTQEEKKLLESFATFAAVSKKKRRLQDVTERGTKKIEMSKWIGEAERKKYNTPTKLQVSLQKKQQLLSLNYFSIEKKGIGLFKVAFFVLKKFKLLEQFDITNEKKFTFLYKLRESYKKKPYHNWIHAIDVLKKFQYQIRRCCFDSKKTGLELLSICTAAKKHDAGHEGFNNV
;
A
#
# COMPACT_ATOMS: atom_id res chain seq x y z
N MET A 1 -27.34 -38.18 25.71
CA MET A 1 -26.34 -39.06 25.08
C MET A 1 -26.30 -38.68 23.62
N PHE A 2 -25.15 -38.26 23.07
CA PHE A 2 -25.07 -37.85 21.65
C PHE A 2 -25.28 -39.05 20.73
N THR A 3 -26.09 -38.87 19.69
CA THR A 3 -26.34 -39.89 18.67
C THR A 3 -25.10 -40.10 17.80
N GLN A 4 -25.04 -41.24 17.11
CA GLN A 4 -23.91 -41.53 16.23
C GLN A 4 -23.85 -40.57 15.03
N GLU A 5 -25.00 -40.04 14.59
CA GLU A 5 -25.08 -39.02 13.54
C GLU A 5 -24.52 -37.68 14.00
N GLU A 6 -24.84 -37.24 15.23
CA GLU A 6 -24.32 -35.99 15.81
C GLU A 6 -22.79 -36.03 15.96
N LYS A 7 -22.23 -37.19 16.35
CA LYS A 7 -20.78 -37.38 16.40
C LYS A 7 -20.15 -37.26 15.02
N LYS A 8 -20.74 -37.90 14.00
CA LYS A 8 -20.24 -37.87 12.62
C LYS A 8 -20.33 -36.47 12.00
N LEU A 9 -21.38 -35.72 12.33
CA LEU A 9 -21.55 -34.33 11.95
C LEU A 9 -20.47 -33.44 12.59
N LEU A 10 -20.23 -33.61 13.90
CA LEU A 10 -19.21 -32.87 14.62
C LEU A 10 -17.80 -33.13 14.07
N GLU A 11 -17.47 -34.40 13.78
CA GLU A 11 -16.21 -34.79 13.15
C GLU A 11 -16.04 -34.15 11.76
N SER A 12 -17.10 -34.14 10.95
CA SER A 12 -17.10 -33.52 9.63
C SER A 12 -16.87 -32.01 9.71
N PHE A 13 -17.55 -31.33 10.64
CA PHE A 13 -17.38 -29.90 10.88
C PHE A 13 -15.97 -29.57 11.38
N ALA A 14 -15.47 -30.33 12.37
CA ALA A 14 -14.13 -30.15 12.92
C ALA A 14 -13.05 -30.34 11.84
N THR A 15 -13.23 -31.34 10.97
CA THR A 15 -12.34 -31.60 9.83
C THR A 15 -12.36 -30.43 8.85
N PHE A 16 -13.55 -29.96 8.46
CA PHE A 16 -13.69 -28.81 7.56
C PHE A 16 -13.07 -27.53 8.14
N ALA A 17 -13.31 -27.26 9.43
CA ALA A 17 -12.74 -26.11 10.13
C ALA A 17 -11.20 -26.20 10.18
N ALA A 18 -10.65 -27.39 10.48
CA ALA A 18 -9.22 -27.62 10.51
C ALA A 18 -8.57 -27.43 9.14
N VAL A 19 -9.16 -27.99 8.08
CA VAL A 19 -8.70 -27.82 6.70
C VAL A 19 -8.76 -26.35 6.28
N SER A 20 -9.86 -25.66 6.57
CA SER A 20 -10.04 -24.23 6.26
C SER A 20 -9.00 -23.35 6.97
N LYS A 21 -8.73 -23.63 8.25
CA LYS A 21 -7.70 -22.92 9.03
C LYS A 21 -6.30 -23.18 8.49
N LYS A 22 -5.98 -24.43 8.14
CA LYS A 22 -4.68 -24.80 7.56
C LYS A 22 -4.47 -24.15 6.19
N LYS A 23 -5.49 -24.15 5.33
CA LYS A 23 -5.47 -23.48 4.01
C LYS A 23 -5.22 -21.99 4.16
N ARG A 24 -5.93 -21.31 5.06
CA ARG A 24 -5.73 -19.87 5.34
C ARG A 24 -4.32 -19.58 5.86
N ARG A 25 -3.78 -20.43 6.74
CA ARG A 25 -2.40 -20.30 7.24
C ARG A 25 -1.36 -20.44 6.13
N LEU A 26 -1.53 -21.42 5.24
CA LEU A 26 -0.63 -21.61 4.09
C LEU A 26 -0.65 -20.40 3.14
N GLN A 27 -1.84 -19.86 2.84
CA GLN A 27 -1.98 -18.65 2.03
C GLN A 27 -1.24 -17.46 2.66
N ASP A 28 -1.43 -17.22 3.96
CA ASP A 28 -0.74 -16.13 4.68
C ASP A 28 0.79 -16.31 4.70
N VAL A 29 1.28 -17.55 4.86
CA VAL A 29 2.73 -17.84 4.78
C VAL A 29 3.28 -17.53 3.38
N THR A 30 2.59 -17.96 2.32
CA THR A 30 2.99 -17.70 0.94
C THR A 30 2.97 -16.20 0.63
N GLU A 31 1.92 -15.47 1.02
CA GLU A 31 1.81 -14.02 0.85
C GLU A 31 2.92 -13.27 1.60
N ARG A 32 3.24 -13.67 2.83
CA ARG A 32 4.36 -13.10 3.58
C ARG A 32 5.69 -13.36 2.89
N GLY A 33 5.86 -14.55 2.31
CA GLY A 33 7.05 -14.94 1.54
C GLY A 33 7.24 -14.08 0.29
N THR A 34 6.22 -14.00 -0.58
CA THR A 34 6.28 -13.21 -1.83
C THR A 34 6.53 -11.73 -1.55
N LYS A 35 5.88 -11.16 -0.54
CA LYS A 35 6.12 -9.79 -0.08
C LYS A 35 7.56 -9.58 0.39
N LYS A 36 8.09 -10.48 1.22
CA LYS A 36 9.48 -10.38 1.71
C LYS A 36 10.48 -10.45 0.57
N ILE A 37 10.26 -11.35 -0.39
CA ILE A 37 11.09 -11.48 -1.59
C ILE A 37 11.07 -10.18 -2.40
N GLU A 38 9.89 -9.61 -2.68
CA GLU A 38 9.80 -8.36 -3.43
C GLU A 38 10.46 -7.19 -2.66
N MET A 39 10.23 -7.10 -1.36
CA MET A 39 10.84 -6.05 -0.52
C MET A 39 12.37 -6.12 -0.55
N SER A 40 12.97 -7.31 -0.43
CA SER A 40 14.42 -7.50 -0.47
C SER A 40 15.06 -7.04 -1.78
N LYS A 41 14.31 -7.02 -2.90
CA LYS A 41 14.79 -6.46 -4.17
C LYS A 41 15.06 -4.95 -4.07
N TRP A 42 14.28 -4.24 -3.25
CA TRP A 42 14.22 -2.77 -3.23
C TRP A 42 14.69 -2.12 -1.93
N ILE A 43 14.68 -2.84 -0.81
CA ILE A 43 15.03 -2.32 0.51
C ILE A 43 16.01 -3.29 1.16
N GLY A 44 17.24 -2.83 1.42
CA GLY A 44 18.24 -3.61 2.13
C GLY A 44 17.85 -3.82 3.60
N GLU A 45 18.37 -4.86 4.24
CA GLU A 45 18.00 -5.18 5.64
C GLU A 45 18.30 -4.05 6.61
N ALA A 46 19.45 -3.39 6.45
CA ALA A 46 19.83 -2.22 7.23
C ALA A 46 18.92 -1.00 7.01
N GLU A 47 18.21 -0.93 5.87
CA GLU A 47 17.28 0.16 5.55
C GLU A 47 15.85 -0.11 6.05
N ARG A 48 15.49 -1.36 6.38
CA ARG A 48 14.10 -1.76 6.74
C ARG A 48 13.56 -1.04 7.97
N LYS A 49 14.40 -0.89 8.99
CA LYS A 49 14.04 -0.23 10.26
C LYS A 49 14.21 1.30 10.22
N LYS A 50 14.77 1.84 9.14
CA LYS A 50 14.96 3.30 8.99
C LYS A 50 13.69 3.98 8.49
N TYR A 51 13.67 5.31 8.63
CA TYR A 51 12.60 6.20 8.17
C TYR A 51 12.95 6.94 6.87
N ASN A 52 14.24 6.94 6.48
CA ASN A 52 14.70 7.58 5.26
C ASN A 52 14.33 6.75 4.02
N THR A 53 14.15 7.39 2.87
CA THR A 53 13.83 6.66 1.62
C THR A 53 15.00 5.74 1.23
N PRO A 54 14.75 4.42 1.06
CA PRO A 54 15.76 3.46 0.63
C PRO A 54 16.40 3.87 -0.69
N THR A 55 17.69 3.60 -0.85
CA THR A 55 18.52 4.08 -1.96
C THR A 55 17.91 3.72 -3.32
N LYS A 56 17.45 2.47 -3.49
CA LYS A 56 16.84 1.98 -4.73
C LYS A 56 15.46 2.59 -5.03
N LEU A 57 14.79 3.13 -4.01
CA LEU A 57 13.48 3.79 -4.13
C LEU A 57 13.57 5.30 -4.29
N GLN A 58 14.78 5.87 -4.26
CA GLN A 58 14.97 7.29 -4.52
C GLN A 58 14.65 7.64 -5.98
N VAL A 59 14.15 8.86 -6.17
CA VAL A 59 13.85 9.45 -7.47
C VAL A 59 15.00 10.38 -7.85
N SER A 60 15.42 10.38 -9.11
CA SER A 60 16.46 11.28 -9.62
C SER A 60 16.05 12.75 -9.53
N LEU A 61 17.02 13.67 -9.50
CA LEU A 61 16.76 15.10 -9.30
C LEU A 61 15.82 15.69 -10.35
N GLN A 62 16.05 15.40 -11.62
CA GLN A 62 15.19 15.85 -12.74
C GLN A 62 13.74 15.37 -12.58
N LYS A 63 13.56 14.09 -12.21
CA LYS A 63 12.23 13.52 -11.98
C LYS A 63 11.55 14.07 -10.72
N LYS A 64 12.31 14.61 -9.74
CA LYS A 64 11.72 15.30 -8.58
C LYS A 64 11.06 16.61 -8.97
N GLN A 65 11.65 17.38 -9.89
CA GLN A 65 11.05 18.62 -10.37
C GLN A 65 9.75 18.33 -11.12
N GLN A 66 9.73 17.30 -11.96
CA GLN A 66 8.51 16.84 -12.63
C GLN A 66 7.46 16.34 -11.63
N LEU A 67 7.85 15.60 -10.58
CA LEU A 67 6.90 15.15 -9.55
C LEU A 67 6.19 16.28 -8.80
N LEU A 68 6.84 17.45 -8.73
CA LEU A 68 6.26 18.65 -8.10
C LEU A 68 5.35 19.43 -9.05
N SER A 69 5.39 19.17 -10.36
CA SER A 69 4.52 19.83 -11.33
C SER A 69 3.14 19.19 -11.38
N LEU A 70 2.12 19.93 -11.82
CA LEU A 70 0.77 19.39 -12.02
C LEU A 70 0.74 18.35 -13.16
N ASN A 71 1.51 18.58 -14.22
CA ASN A 71 1.57 17.79 -15.45
C ASN A 71 2.46 16.54 -15.32
N TYR A 72 2.27 15.79 -14.24
CA TYR A 72 2.97 14.53 -14.02
C TYR A 72 1.95 13.40 -14.00
N PHE A 73 2.10 12.47 -14.95
CA PHE A 73 1.26 11.29 -15.11
C PHE A 73 2.02 10.04 -14.64
N SER A 74 1.44 9.26 -13.73
CA SER A 74 2.08 8.04 -13.22
C SER A 74 2.05 6.87 -14.20
N ILE A 75 1.36 7.02 -15.34
CA ILE A 75 1.23 6.03 -16.42
C ILE A 75 2.60 5.57 -16.95
N GLU A 76 3.59 6.46 -16.98
CA GLU A 76 4.96 6.15 -17.42
C GLU A 76 5.74 5.26 -16.44
N LYS A 77 5.22 5.05 -15.23
CA LYS A 77 5.90 4.37 -14.13
C LYS A 77 5.18 3.08 -13.75
N LYS A 78 5.15 2.09 -14.63
CA LYS A 78 4.64 0.75 -14.27
C LYS A 78 5.51 0.09 -13.19
N GLY A 79 4.88 -0.68 -12.30
CA GLY A 79 5.58 -1.47 -11.26
C GLY A 79 6.17 -0.62 -10.13
N ILE A 80 7.49 -0.77 -9.88
CA ILE A 80 8.17 -0.14 -8.73
C ILE A 80 8.17 1.39 -8.78
N GLY A 81 8.03 1.98 -9.98
CA GLY A 81 8.01 3.42 -10.14
C GLY A 81 6.90 4.09 -9.31
N LEU A 82 5.74 3.45 -9.18
CA LEU A 82 4.62 3.88 -8.33
C LEU A 82 4.98 3.90 -6.85
N PHE A 83 5.75 2.91 -6.39
CA PHE A 83 6.26 2.88 -5.01
C PHE A 83 7.22 4.04 -4.79
N LYS A 84 8.08 4.38 -5.75
CA LYS A 84 8.97 5.55 -5.63
C LYS A 84 8.19 6.85 -5.44
N VAL A 85 7.08 7.03 -6.17
CA VAL A 85 6.19 8.19 -6.02
C VAL A 85 5.56 8.21 -4.62
N ALA A 86 4.95 7.11 -4.18
CA ALA A 86 4.36 7.02 -2.85
C ALA A 86 5.40 7.24 -1.74
N PHE A 87 6.63 6.75 -1.94
CA PHE A 87 7.72 6.95 -0.99
C PHE A 87 8.14 8.41 -0.90
N PHE A 88 8.24 9.09 -2.04
CA PHE A 88 8.57 10.50 -2.15
C PHE A 88 7.52 11.40 -1.47
N VAL A 89 6.22 11.19 -1.77
CA VAL A 89 5.13 11.99 -1.20
C VAL A 89 5.13 11.93 0.33
N LEU A 90 5.20 10.73 0.90
CA LEU A 90 5.20 10.56 2.37
C LEU A 90 6.46 11.13 3.04
N LYS A 91 7.62 11.08 2.37
CA LYS A 91 8.85 11.72 2.88
C LYS A 91 8.72 13.24 2.91
N LYS A 92 8.05 13.84 1.91
CA LYS A 92 7.90 15.31 1.81
C LYS A 92 7.17 15.92 3.00
N PHE A 93 6.30 15.18 3.66
CA PHE A 93 5.54 15.66 4.82
C PHE A 93 6.15 15.25 6.17
N LYS A 94 7.35 14.64 6.19
CA LYS A 94 8.04 14.15 7.40
C LYS A 94 7.20 13.20 8.28
N LEU A 95 6.16 12.59 7.73
CA LEU A 95 5.19 11.76 8.46
C LEU A 95 5.78 10.44 8.96
N LEU A 96 6.83 9.92 8.32
CA LEU A 96 7.35 8.59 8.64
C LEU A 96 8.02 8.55 10.00
N GLU A 97 8.82 9.56 10.31
CA GLU A 97 9.52 9.70 11.59
C GLU A 97 8.52 10.08 12.69
N GLN A 98 7.62 11.02 12.39
CA GLN A 98 6.59 11.47 13.34
C GLN A 98 5.69 10.34 13.87
N PHE A 99 5.39 9.34 13.05
CA PHE A 99 4.47 8.24 13.39
C PHE A 99 5.15 6.86 13.52
N ASP A 100 6.48 6.81 13.65
CA ASP A 100 7.25 5.56 13.72
C ASP A 100 6.91 4.54 12.60
N ILE A 101 6.78 5.06 11.37
CA ILE A 101 6.48 4.26 10.18
C ILE A 101 7.79 3.89 9.50
N THR A 102 8.32 2.72 9.86
CA THR A 102 9.52 2.15 9.23
C THR A 102 9.30 1.86 7.73
N ASN A 103 10.40 1.79 6.99
CA ASN A 103 10.38 1.41 5.57
C ASN A 103 9.70 0.06 5.33
N GLU A 104 9.89 -0.91 6.23
CA GLU A 104 9.21 -2.21 6.16
C GLU A 104 7.68 -2.10 6.33
N LYS A 105 7.23 -1.38 7.36
CA LYS A 105 5.79 -1.16 7.61
C LYS A 105 5.14 -0.49 6.39
N LYS A 106 5.79 0.55 5.86
CA LYS A 106 5.34 1.30 4.69
C LYS A 106 5.29 0.47 3.42
N PHE A 107 6.37 -0.25 3.10
CA PHE A 107 6.41 -1.10 1.91
C PHE A 107 5.36 -2.19 2.01
N THR A 108 5.21 -2.81 3.18
CA THR A 108 4.16 -3.80 3.44
C THR A 108 2.76 -3.24 3.20
N PHE A 109 2.49 -2.03 3.71
CA PHE A 109 1.22 -1.35 3.50
C PHE A 109 0.95 -1.10 2.01
N LEU A 110 1.91 -0.52 1.28
CA LEU A 110 1.76 -0.23 -0.16
C LEU A 110 1.64 -1.50 -1.01
N TYR A 111 2.36 -2.56 -0.65
CA TYR A 111 2.25 -3.87 -1.30
C TYR A 111 0.83 -4.42 -1.16
N LYS A 112 0.32 -4.53 0.06
CA LYS A 112 -1.04 -5.02 0.30
C LYS A 112 -2.10 -4.16 -0.37
N LEU A 113 -1.90 -2.85 -0.37
CA LEU A 113 -2.81 -1.92 -1.01
C LEU A 113 -2.82 -2.13 -2.53
N ARG A 114 -1.65 -2.24 -3.18
CA ARG A 114 -1.56 -2.59 -4.61
C ARG A 114 -2.34 -3.86 -4.93
N GLU A 115 -2.17 -4.92 -4.14
CA GLU A 115 -2.86 -6.20 -4.38
C GLU A 115 -4.39 -6.11 -4.24
N SER A 116 -4.90 -5.11 -3.50
CA SER A 116 -6.35 -4.86 -3.39
C SER A 116 -6.96 -4.15 -4.60
N TYR A 117 -6.13 -3.59 -5.49
CA TYR A 117 -6.60 -2.96 -6.72
C TYR A 117 -6.75 -3.99 -7.85
N LYS A 118 -7.95 -4.09 -8.41
CA LYS A 118 -8.21 -4.96 -9.56
C LYS A 118 -7.51 -4.41 -10.82
N LYS A 119 -7.14 -5.28 -11.77
CA LYS A 119 -6.58 -4.89 -13.07
C LYS A 119 -7.70 -4.36 -13.98
N LYS A 120 -8.11 -3.12 -13.73
CA LYS A 120 -9.15 -2.42 -14.50
C LYS A 120 -8.55 -1.28 -15.34
N PRO A 121 -9.23 -0.81 -16.40
CA PRO A 121 -8.73 0.27 -17.25
C PRO A 121 -8.46 1.57 -16.48
N TYR A 122 -9.36 1.92 -15.54
CA TYR A 122 -9.30 3.20 -14.80
C TYR A 122 -9.04 3.06 -13.30
N HIS A 123 -9.98 2.47 -12.53
CA HIS A 123 -9.88 2.29 -11.08
C HIS A 123 -8.83 1.24 -10.68
N ASN A 124 -7.55 1.57 -10.87
CA ASN A 124 -6.42 0.70 -10.66
C ASN A 124 -5.35 1.38 -9.78
N TRP A 125 -4.28 0.63 -9.48
CA TRP A 125 -3.21 1.13 -8.63
C TRP A 125 -2.50 2.39 -9.18
N ILE A 126 -2.46 2.58 -10.50
CA ILE A 126 -1.89 3.79 -11.12
C ILE A 126 -2.76 4.99 -10.74
N HIS A 127 -4.08 4.88 -10.88
CA HIS A 127 -5.03 5.93 -10.52
C HIS A 127 -4.90 6.35 -9.04
N ALA A 128 -4.82 5.38 -8.13
CA ALA A 128 -4.64 5.65 -6.71
C ALA A 128 -3.38 6.50 -6.40
N ILE A 129 -2.30 6.25 -7.16
CA ILE A 129 -1.04 7.01 -7.01
C ILE A 129 -1.11 8.38 -7.68
N ASP A 130 -1.82 8.52 -8.80
CA ASP A 130 -2.09 9.82 -9.42
C ASP A 130 -2.91 10.72 -8.48
N VAL A 131 -3.95 10.18 -7.84
CA VAL A 131 -4.76 10.89 -6.84
C VAL A 131 -3.90 11.31 -5.65
N LEU A 132 -3.08 10.41 -5.07
CA LEU A 132 -2.14 10.75 -4.00
C LEU A 132 -1.22 11.91 -4.38
N LYS A 133 -0.65 11.87 -5.59
CA LYS A 133 0.24 12.92 -6.07
C LYS A 133 -0.50 14.24 -6.27
N LYS A 134 -1.75 14.20 -6.77
CA LYS A 134 -2.58 15.40 -6.94
C LYS A 134 -2.87 16.07 -5.59
N PHE A 135 -3.20 15.29 -4.57
CA PHE A 135 -3.30 15.81 -3.19
C PHE A 135 -1.99 16.41 -2.69
N GLN A 136 -0.85 15.76 -2.94
CA GLN A 136 0.45 16.32 -2.56
C GLN A 136 0.71 17.69 -3.21
N TYR A 137 0.36 17.84 -4.48
CA TYR A 137 0.46 19.12 -5.19
C TYR A 137 -0.44 20.18 -4.56
N GLN A 138 -1.72 19.86 -4.34
CA GLN A 138 -2.70 20.78 -3.74
C GLN A 138 -2.30 21.22 -2.33
N ILE A 139 -1.88 20.27 -1.48
CA ILE A 139 -1.43 20.55 -0.11
C ILE A 139 -0.29 21.57 -0.13
N ARG A 140 0.70 21.39 -1.03
CA ARG A 140 1.82 22.32 -1.14
C ARG A 140 1.43 23.66 -1.74
N ARG A 141 0.60 23.67 -2.79
CA ARG A 141 0.21 24.90 -3.49
C ARG A 141 -0.62 25.84 -2.61
N CYS A 142 -1.42 25.26 -1.71
CA CYS A 142 -2.28 25.99 -0.78
C CYS A 142 -1.65 26.19 0.60
N CYS A 143 -0.38 25.80 0.79
CA CYS A 143 0.31 25.76 2.08
C CYS A 143 -0.51 25.05 3.17
N PHE A 144 -1.29 24.04 2.79
CA PHE A 144 -2.20 23.33 3.68
C PHE A 144 -1.45 22.52 4.74
N ASP A 145 -0.20 22.14 4.45
CA ASP A 145 0.73 21.53 5.38
C ASP A 145 1.16 22.44 6.53
N SER A 146 1.03 23.77 6.39
CA SER A 146 1.22 24.71 7.49
C SER A 146 -0.01 24.89 8.39
N LYS A 147 -1.19 24.48 7.90
CA LYS A 147 -2.49 24.67 8.55
C LYS A 147 -3.06 23.40 9.18
N LYS A 148 -2.40 22.26 8.98
CA LYS A 148 -2.89 20.93 9.36
C LYS A 148 -1.86 20.16 10.15
N THR A 149 -2.36 19.32 11.04
CA THR A 149 -1.54 18.40 11.83
C THR A 149 -0.97 17.29 10.97
N GLY A 150 0.12 16.68 11.42
CA GLY A 150 0.68 15.49 10.76
C GLY A 150 -0.33 14.35 10.63
N LEU A 151 -1.27 14.22 11.59
CA LEU A 151 -2.28 13.17 11.56
C LEU A 151 -3.29 13.41 10.43
N GLU A 152 -3.78 14.65 10.27
CA GLU A 152 -4.67 15.01 9.17
C GLU A 152 -4.00 14.78 7.81
N LEU A 153 -2.73 15.16 7.66
CA LEU A 153 -1.96 14.92 6.43
C LEU A 153 -1.78 13.42 6.14
N LEU A 154 -1.50 12.62 7.17
CA LEU A 154 -1.38 11.17 7.05
C LEU A 154 -2.72 10.54 6.66
N SER A 155 -3.82 11.00 7.26
CA SER A 155 -5.18 10.56 6.95
C SER A 155 -5.56 10.87 5.51
N ILE A 156 -5.34 12.10 5.04
CA ILE A 156 -5.57 12.50 3.63
C ILE A 156 -4.74 11.64 2.69
N CYS A 157 -3.44 11.50 2.97
CA CYS A 157 -2.56 10.67 2.15
C CYS A 157 -3.02 9.20 2.12
N THR A 158 -3.57 8.68 3.21
CA THR A 158 -4.03 7.29 3.33
C THR A 158 -5.35 7.10 2.60
N ALA A 159 -6.31 8.00 2.79
CA ALA A 159 -7.59 8.02 2.09
C ALA A 159 -7.40 8.11 0.58
N ALA A 160 -6.55 9.03 0.10
CA ALA A 160 -6.23 9.20 -1.31
C ALA A 160 -5.75 7.89 -1.97
N LYS A 161 -4.94 7.08 -1.27
CA LYS A 161 -4.46 5.80 -1.80
C LYS A 161 -5.47 4.66 -1.70
N LYS A 162 -6.49 4.76 -0.84
CA LYS A 162 -7.45 3.69 -0.54
C LYS A 162 -8.83 3.89 -1.16
N HIS A 163 -9.14 5.07 -1.66
CA HIS A 163 -10.51 5.45 -2.05
C HIS A 163 -11.19 4.43 -2.98
N ASP A 164 -10.43 3.87 -3.91
CA ASP A 164 -10.89 2.87 -4.90
C ASP A 164 -10.46 1.43 -4.60
N ALA A 165 -9.95 1.14 -3.40
CA ALA A 165 -9.49 -0.21 -3.06
C ALA A 165 -10.67 -1.19 -3.05
N GLY A 166 -10.56 -2.29 -3.81
CA GLY A 166 -11.64 -3.27 -3.96
C GLY A 166 -12.74 -2.90 -4.97
N HIS A 167 -12.63 -1.75 -5.64
CA HIS A 167 -13.61 -1.29 -6.64
C HIS A 167 -13.81 -2.31 -7.77
N GLU A 168 -15.06 -2.57 -8.12
CA GLU A 168 -15.44 -3.63 -9.06
C GLU A 168 -15.46 -3.18 -10.53
N GLY A 169 -15.51 -1.86 -10.76
CA GLY A 169 -15.47 -1.21 -12.07
C GLY A 169 -16.78 -1.25 -12.85
N PHE A 170 -17.92 -1.42 -12.16
CA PHE A 170 -19.25 -1.42 -12.79
C PHE A 170 -19.87 -0.01 -12.89
N ASN A 171 -19.30 0.97 -12.21
CA ASN A 171 -19.72 2.36 -12.17
C ASN A 171 -18.53 3.28 -11.87
N ASN A 172 -18.72 4.60 -12.03
CA ASN A 172 -17.69 5.62 -11.78
C ASN A 172 -17.70 6.14 -10.32
N VAL A 173 -18.41 5.46 -9.41
CA VAL A 173 -18.63 5.91 -8.01
C VAL A 173 -17.66 5.21 -7.08
#